data_AF-A0A2E2VQA3-F1
#
_entry.id   AF-A0A2E2VQA3-F1
#
_cell.length_a   1.000
_cell.length_b   1.000
_cell.length_c   1.000
_cell.angle_alpha   90.00
_cell.angle_beta   90.00
_cell.angle_gamma   90.00
#
_symmetry.space_group_name_H-M   'P 1'
#
loop_
_entity.id
_entity.type
_entity.pdbx_description
1 polymer ?
#
loop_
_entity_poly.entity_id
_entity_poly.type
_entity_poly.pdbx_seq_one_letter_code
_entity_poly.pdbx_strand_id
1 'polypeptide(L)'
;MMLFQGKLDEDYSMKIDIYEKNCSGDFVVEDGVCMLCCLPEMEAPELMASDDYSCYFKRQPRTDAETDKAIEAINVSCCNAVVYKGQNRQIIRKILDNKYEWLDTVPNASKTDIWLARTRRLFKYGKI
;
A
#
# COMPACT_ATOMS: atom_id res chain seq x y z
N MET A 1 -32.17 20.03 -6.22
CA MET A 1 -32.10 18.60 -6.59
C MET A 1 -31.16 18.47 -7.77
N MET A 2 -29.91 18.11 -7.52
CA MET A 2 -28.96 17.64 -8.54
C MET A 2 -28.16 16.51 -7.88
N LEU A 3 -28.54 15.28 -8.22
CA LEU A 3 -27.82 14.07 -7.83
C LEU A 3 -26.71 13.87 -8.86
N PHE A 4 -25.46 14.14 -8.50
CA PHE A 4 -24.31 13.70 -9.28
C PHE A 4 -24.20 12.17 -9.11
N GLN A 5 -24.83 11.43 -10.02
CA GLN A 5 -24.58 10.01 -10.21
C GLN A 5 -23.29 9.85 -11.02
N GLY A 6 -22.15 9.84 -10.31
CA GLY A 6 -20.91 9.34 -10.88
C GLY A 6 -21.06 7.86 -11.18
N LYS A 7 -21.14 7.49 -12.45
CA LYS A 7 -20.88 6.12 -12.90
C LYS A 7 -19.40 5.86 -12.65
N LEU A 8 -19.09 4.91 -11.77
CA LEU A 8 -17.75 4.37 -11.66
C LEU A 8 -17.58 3.44 -12.86
N ASP A 9 -16.81 3.88 -13.86
CA ASP A 9 -16.56 3.12 -15.07
C ASP A 9 -15.89 1.77 -14.73
N GLU A 10 -16.35 0.70 -15.38
CA GLU A 10 -16.02 -0.72 -15.11
C GLU A 10 -14.56 -1.12 -15.42
N ASP A 11 -13.71 -0.17 -15.86
CA ASP A 11 -12.33 -0.38 -16.32
C ASP A 11 -11.26 0.35 -15.48
N TYR A 12 -11.57 0.76 -14.24
CA TYR A 12 -10.56 1.36 -13.34
C TYR A 12 -9.64 0.30 -12.73
N SER A 13 -8.88 -0.40 -13.56
CA SER A 13 -7.62 -1.01 -13.16
C SER A 13 -6.65 0.16 -12.88
N MET A 14 -6.50 0.57 -11.61
CA MET A 14 -5.47 1.53 -11.20
C MET A 14 -4.11 1.03 -11.68
N LYS A 15 -3.68 1.51 -12.86
CA LYS A 15 -2.30 1.33 -13.32
C LYS A 15 -1.45 2.24 -12.45
N ILE A 16 -0.55 1.62 -11.70
CA ILE A 16 0.48 2.32 -10.93
C ILE A 16 1.65 2.52 -11.89
N ASP A 17 1.97 3.78 -12.19
CA ASP A 17 3.19 4.12 -12.92
C ASP A 17 4.38 4.00 -11.94
N ILE A 18 5.34 3.15 -12.27
CA ILE A 18 6.43 2.78 -11.34
C ILE A 18 7.63 3.66 -11.62
N TYR A 19 8.19 4.27 -10.56
CA TYR A 19 9.42 5.05 -10.69
C TYR A 19 10.56 4.17 -11.21
N GLU A 20 11.26 4.65 -12.24
CA GLU A 20 12.14 3.85 -13.11
C GLU A 20 13.30 3.15 -12.38
N LYS A 21 13.77 3.72 -11.26
CA LYS A 21 14.88 3.16 -10.48
C LYS A 21 14.48 2.03 -9.53
N ASN A 22 13.18 1.74 -9.40
CA ASN A 22 12.77 0.57 -8.63
C ASN A 22 13.34 -0.71 -9.27
N CYS A 23 13.96 -1.54 -8.45
CA CYS A 23 14.27 -2.90 -8.83
C CYS A 23 12.98 -3.69 -9.12
N SER A 24 13.05 -4.66 -10.03
CA SER A 24 11.92 -5.50 -10.38
C SER A 24 11.38 -6.27 -9.18
N GLY A 25 10.07 -6.15 -8.94
CA GLY A 25 9.35 -6.92 -7.93
C GLY A 25 8.01 -6.31 -7.54
N ASP A 26 7.51 -6.73 -6.37
CA ASP A 26 6.17 -6.38 -5.89
C ASP A 26 6.16 -5.13 -5.01
N PHE A 27 7.27 -4.81 -4.35
CA PHE A 27 7.42 -3.56 -3.60
C PHE A 27 8.00 -2.49 -4.51
N VAL A 28 7.28 -1.38 -4.67
CA VAL A 28 7.61 -0.32 -5.62
C VAL A 28 7.34 1.05 -5.02
N VAL A 29 7.93 2.07 -5.63
CA VAL A 29 7.54 3.47 -5.43
C VAL A 29 6.84 3.96 -6.69
N GLU A 30 5.68 4.56 -6.51
CA GLU A 30 4.90 5.18 -7.59
C GLU A 30 5.60 6.46 -8.09
N ASP A 31 5.63 6.62 -9.41
CA ASP A 31 6.26 7.76 -10.07
C ASP A 31 5.45 9.05 -9.84
N GLY A 32 6.16 10.16 -9.59
CA GLY A 32 5.55 11.48 -9.39
C GLY A 32 4.77 11.68 -8.08
N VAL A 33 4.71 10.70 -7.18
CA VAL A 33 3.99 10.81 -5.90
C VAL A 33 4.90 11.22 -4.74
N CYS A 34 6.16 10.77 -4.75
CA CYS A 34 7.09 11.00 -3.66
C CYS A 34 7.39 12.49 -3.45
N MET A 35 7.46 12.91 -2.19
CA MET A 35 7.85 14.28 -1.79
C MET A 35 9.20 14.33 -1.06
N LEU A 36 10.02 13.28 -1.17
CA LEU A 36 11.38 13.20 -0.60
C LEU A 36 11.45 13.44 0.92
N CYS A 37 10.56 12.82 1.71
CA CYS A 37 10.59 12.94 3.17
C CYS A 37 11.71 12.15 3.87
N CYS A 38 12.47 11.34 3.12
CA CYS A 38 13.53 10.44 3.60
C CYS A 38 13.10 9.32 4.56
N LEU A 39 11.86 9.31 5.08
CA LEU A 39 11.40 8.31 6.07
C LEU A 39 11.46 6.86 5.56
N PRO A 40 11.01 6.54 4.33
CA PRO A 40 11.07 5.16 3.85
C PRO A 40 12.51 4.60 3.76
N GLU A 41 13.47 5.44 3.36
CA GLU A 41 14.88 5.05 3.33
C GLU A 41 15.46 4.86 4.72
N MET A 42 15.12 5.74 5.67
CA MET A 42 15.56 5.62 7.07
C MET A 42 15.01 4.35 7.74
N GLU A 43 13.78 3.95 7.42
CA GLU A 43 13.14 2.77 8.01
C GLU A 43 13.69 1.45 7.42
N ALA A 44 13.94 1.42 6.11
CA ALA A 44 14.42 0.25 5.39
C ALA A 44 15.69 0.54 4.54
N PRO A 45 16.82 0.95 5.16
CA PRO A 45 18.02 1.39 4.44
C PRO A 45 18.69 0.29 3.62
N GLU A 46 18.42 -0.98 3.92
CA GLU A 46 18.93 -2.13 3.15
C GLU A 46 18.14 -2.40 1.87
N LEU A 47 16.89 -1.91 1.80
CA LEU A 47 15.94 -2.18 0.70
C LEU A 47 15.72 -0.96 -0.18
N MET A 48 15.80 0.24 0.42
CA MET A 48 15.48 1.50 -0.21
C MET A 48 16.70 2.42 -0.33
N ALA A 49 16.57 3.39 -1.23
CA ALA A 49 17.44 4.54 -1.38
C ALA A 49 16.61 5.71 -1.93
N SER A 50 17.17 6.90 -1.94
CA SER A 50 16.60 8.06 -2.61
C SER A 50 17.60 8.70 -3.57
N ASP A 51 17.07 9.41 -4.55
CA ASP A 51 17.81 10.34 -5.39
C ASP A 51 17.16 11.72 -5.34
N ASP A 52 17.55 12.61 -6.27
CA ASP A 52 17.04 13.99 -6.32
C ASP A 52 15.54 14.09 -6.67
N TYR A 53 14.88 13.01 -7.08
CA TYR A 53 13.49 13.02 -7.56
C TYR A 53 12.55 12.15 -6.74
N SER A 54 12.97 10.96 -6.32
CA SER A 54 12.13 10.04 -5.56
C SER A 54 12.95 9.07 -4.70
N CYS A 55 12.29 8.48 -3.69
CA CYS A 55 12.76 7.23 -3.12
C CYS A 55 12.44 6.05 -4.05
N TYR A 56 13.16 4.94 -3.90
CA TYR A 56 12.98 3.73 -4.70
C TYR A 56 13.49 2.49 -3.96
N PHE A 57 12.97 1.32 -4.34
CA PHE A 57 13.53 0.05 -3.90
C PHE A 57 14.78 -0.30 -4.72
N LYS A 58 15.97 -0.29 -4.12
CA LYS A 58 17.20 -0.79 -4.75
C LYS A 58 17.27 -2.32 -4.75
N ARG A 59 16.53 -2.99 -3.87
CA ARG A 59 16.40 -4.45 -3.80
C ARG A 59 15.06 -4.85 -3.16
N GLN A 60 14.48 -5.97 -3.61
CA GLN A 60 13.31 -6.58 -2.99
C GLN A 60 13.66 -7.33 -1.69
N PRO A 61 12.74 -7.40 -0.72
CA PRO A 61 12.91 -8.22 0.47
C PRO A 61 13.00 -9.71 0.12
N ARG A 62 13.84 -10.44 0.84
CA ARG A 62 14.13 -11.88 0.65
C ARG A 62 13.81 -12.72 1.88
N THR A 63 13.62 -12.08 3.03
CA THR A 63 13.28 -12.72 4.30
C THR A 63 12.02 -12.08 4.88
N ASP A 64 11.38 -12.76 5.85
CA ASP A 64 10.21 -12.21 6.54
C ASP A 64 10.56 -10.90 7.28
N ALA A 65 11.74 -10.83 7.90
CA ALA A 65 12.21 -9.62 8.58
C ALA A 65 12.42 -8.45 7.60
N GLU A 66 12.96 -8.71 6.40
CA GLU A 66 13.05 -7.69 5.36
C GLU A 66 11.66 -7.30 4.83
N THR A 67 10.73 -8.25 4.75
CA THR A 67 9.35 -7.97 4.33
C THR A 67 8.66 -7.05 5.32
N ASP A 68 8.84 -7.29 6.62
CA ASP A 68 8.30 -6.42 7.68
C ASP A 68 8.90 -5.01 7.57
N LYS A 69 10.20 -4.88 7.27
CA LYS A 69 10.83 -3.58 7.02
C LYS A 69 10.28 -2.86 5.78
N ALA A 70 9.99 -3.59 4.69
CA ALA A 70 9.34 -3.01 3.53
C ALA A 70 7.90 -2.54 3.84
N ILE A 71 7.19 -3.26 4.71
CA ILE A 71 5.85 -2.86 5.18
C ILE A 71 5.94 -1.59 6.04
N GLU A 72 6.93 -1.48 6.94
CA GLU A 72 7.11 -0.26 7.71
C GLU A 72 7.47 0.95 6.83
N ALA A 73 8.28 0.75 5.79
CA ALA A 73 8.54 1.80 4.79
C ALA A 73 7.26 2.28 4.07
N ILE A 74 6.29 1.39 3.84
CA ILE A 74 4.94 1.75 3.34
C ILE A 74 4.19 2.60 4.37
N ASN A 75 4.24 2.21 5.65
CA ASN A 75 3.51 2.91 6.73
C ASN A 75 4.02 4.33 6.96
N VAL A 76 5.33 4.55 6.92
CA VAL A 76 5.96 5.86 7.13
C VAL A 76 5.98 6.75 5.88
N SER A 77 5.47 6.24 4.75
CA SER A 77 5.39 7.01 3.50
C SER A 77 4.37 8.15 3.63
N CYS A 78 4.87 9.37 3.83
CA CYS A 78 4.07 10.59 4.05
C CYS A 78 2.98 10.84 2.99
N CYS A 79 3.20 10.42 1.75
CA CYS A 79 2.32 10.64 0.60
C CYS A 79 1.77 9.32 0.02
N ASN A 80 1.95 8.19 0.71
CA ASN A 80 1.62 6.84 0.21
C ASN A 80 2.29 6.47 -1.12
N ALA A 81 3.45 7.06 -1.45
CA ALA A 81 4.18 6.75 -2.67
C ALA A 81 4.77 5.32 -2.69
N VAL A 82 5.02 4.73 -1.52
CA VAL A 82 5.57 3.38 -1.38
C VAL A 82 4.42 2.37 -1.35
N VAL A 83 4.42 1.41 -2.28
CA VAL A 83 3.27 0.53 -2.54
C VAL A 83 3.70 -0.93 -2.69
N TYR A 84 2.86 -1.86 -2.21
CA TYR A 84 2.93 -3.28 -2.54
C TYR A 84 1.89 -3.61 -3.63
N LYS A 85 2.34 -4.00 -4.83
CA LYS A 85 1.49 -4.39 -5.96
C LYS A 85 1.32 -5.91 -6.14
N GLY A 86 1.92 -6.71 -5.26
CA GLY A 86 1.84 -8.17 -5.32
C GLY A 86 0.51 -8.73 -4.81
N GLN A 87 0.36 -10.05 -4.89
CA GLN A 87 -0.89 -10.76 -4.54
C GLN A 87 -0.80 -11.57 -3.24
N ASN A 88 0.33 -11.51 -2.52
CA ASN A 88 0.50 -12.29 -1.29
C ASN A 88 -0.44 -11.77 -0.19
N ARG A 89 -1.46 -12.56 0.13
CA ARG A 89 -2.50 -12.22 1.10
C ARG A 89 -1.97 -11.94 2.50
N GLN A 90 -0.86 -12.57 2.90
CA GLN A 90 -0.27 -12.33 4.23
C GLN A 90 0.37 -10.95 4.30
N ILE A 91 1.09 -10.54 3.26
CA ILE A 91 1.67 -9.18 3.16
C ILE A 91 0.57 -8.13 3.13
N ILE A 92 -0.46 -8.33 2.29
CA ILE A 92 -1.62 -7.44 2.23
C ILE A 92 -2.29 -7.34 3.61
N ARG A 93 -2.43 -8.45 4.34
CA ARG A 93 -3.03 -8.45 5.67
C ARG A 93 -2.20 -7.64 6.66
N LYS A 94 -0.87 -7.82 6.70
CA LYS A 94 0.04 -7.05 7.55
C LYS A 94 -0.01 -5.55 7.27
N ILE A 95 0.04 -5.14 5.99
CA ILE A 95 -0.07 -3.72 5.61
C ILE A 95 -1.39 -3.12 6.10
N LEU A 96 -2.50 -3.84 5.91
CA LEU A 96 -3.80 -3.36 6.37
C LEU A 96 -3.84 -3.26 7.89
N ASP A 97 -3.43 -4.30 8.61
CA ASP A 97 -3.51 -4.32 10.07
C ASP A 97 -2.63 -3.21 10.69
N ASN A 98 -1.41 -2.96 10.16
CA ASN A 98 -0.52 -1.87 10.59
C ASN A 98 -1.11 -0.46 10.37
N LYS A 99 -1.81 -0.21 9.26
CA LYS A 99 -2.45 1.10 9.01
C LYS A 99 -3.51 1.45 10.07
N TYR A 100 -4.01 0.48 10.81
CA TYR A 100 -5.02 0.66 11.85
C TYR A 100 -4.47 0.62 13.28
N GLU A 101 -3.17 0.35 13.49
CA GLU A 101 -2.56 0.34 14.84
C GLU A 101 -2.51 1.72 15.49
N TRP A 102 -2.40 2.80 14.72
CA TRP A 102 -2.38 4.19 15.23
C TRP A 102 -3.77 4.85 15.35
N LEU A 103 -4.85 4.11 15.08
CA LEU A 103 -6.22 4.59 15.21
C LEU A 103 -6.79 4.20 16.59
N ASP A 104 -6.16 4.70 17.67
CA ASP A 104 -6.64 4.55 19.06
C ASP A 104 -8.05 5.16 19.29
N THR A 105 -8.58 5.87 18.29
CA THR A 105 -9.89 6.55 18.32
C THR A 105 -10.98 5.84 17.52
N VAL A 106 -10.85 4.55 17.19
CA VAL A 106 -12.02 3.74 16.81
C VAL A 106 -12.54 3.00 18.06
N PRO A 107 -13.31 3.65 18.94
CA PRO A 107 -14.07 2.88 19.92
C PRO A 107 -15.01 2.00 19.08
N ASN A 108 -14.95 0.69 19.30
CA ASN A 108 -15.85 -0.31 18.70
C ASN A 108 -15.50 -0.92 17.33
N ALA A 109 -14.23 -1.11 16.96
CA ALA A 109 -13.90 -2.13 15.95
C ALA A 109 -13.96 -3.53 16.59
N SER A 110 -15.16 -4.08 16.79
CA SER A 110 -15.30 -5.48 17.15
C SER A 110 -14.70 -6.33 16.03
N LYS A 111 -14.01 -7.43 16.35
CA LYS A 111 -13.31 -8.32 15.39
C LYS A 111 -14.18 -8.78 14.20
N THR A 112 -15.50 -8.64 14.31
CA THR A 112 -16.52 -8.97 13.32
C THR A 112 -16.66 -7.91 12.20
N ASP A 113 -16.39 -6.63 12.48
CA ASP A 113 -16.70 -5.53 11.55
C ASP A 113 -15.74 -5.44 10.36
N ILE A 114 -14.49 -5.88 10.55
CA ILE A 114 -13.52 -6.03 9.45
C ILE A 114 -13.92 -7.17 8.49
N TRP A 115 -14.66 -8.18 8.98
CA TRP A 115 -15.19 -9.27 8.14
C TRP A 115 -16.43 -8.84 7.33
N LEU A 116 -17.29 -7.98 7.90
CA LEU A 116 -18.43 -7.39 7.18
C LEU A 116 -18.00 -6.38 6.10
N ALA A 117 -16.93 -5.62 6.33
CA ALA A 117 -16.30 -4.81 5.28
C ALA A 117 -15.70 -5.68 4.14
N ARG A 118 -15.21 -6.89 4.47
CA ARG A 118 -14.67 -7.87 3.51
C ARG A 118 -15.74 -8.57 2.66
N THR A 119 -16.91 -8.88 3.21
CA THR A 119 -17.96 -9.59 2.44
C THR A 119 -18.67 -8.69 1.42
N ARG A 120 -18.89 -7.41 1.71
CA ARG A 120 -19.49 -6.48 0.71
C ARG A 120 -18.61 -6.24 -0.51
N ARG A 121 -17.29 -6.44 -0.42
CA ARG A 121 -16.37 -6.33 -1.57
C ARG A 121 -16.25 -7.60 -2.39
N LEU A 122 -16.53 -8.78 -1.81
CA LEU A 122 -16.46 -10.07 -2.51
C LEU A 122 -17.81 -10.50 -3.12
N PHE A 123 -18.95 -10.18 -2.50
CA PHE A 123 -20.27 -10.53 -3.04
C PHE A 123 -20.76 -9.61 -4.18
N LYS A 124 -20.10 -8.48 -4.44
CA LYS A 124 -20.40 -7.66 -5.64
C LYS A 124 -19.73 -8.19 -6.92
N TYR A 125 -18.84 -9.18 -6.82
CA TYR A 125 -18.09 -9.75 -7.96
C TYR A 125 -18.13 -11.29 -8.05
N GLY A 126 -18.97 -11.96 -7.27
CA GLY A 126 -19.21 -13.40 -7.40
C GLY A 126 -20.58 -13.68 -8.02
N LYS A 127 -20.66 -13.78 -9.34
CA LYS A 127 -21.79 -14.44 -10.01
C LYS A 127 -21.74 -15.94 -9.65
N ILE A 128 -22.78 -16.44 -8.98
CA ILE A 128 -23.30 -17.80 -9.21
C ILE A 128 -24.41 -17.65 -10.23
#